data_AF-A0AAU4KCL2-F1
#
_entry.id   AF-A0AAU4KCL2-F1
#
_cell.length_a   1.000
_cell.length_b   1.000
_cell.length_c   1.000
_cell.angle_alpha   90.00
_cell.angle_beta   90.00
_cell.angle_gamma   90.00
#
_symmetry.space_group_name_H-M   'P 1'
#
loop_
_entity.id
_entity.type
_entity.pdbx_description
1 polymer ?
#
loop_
_entity_poly.entity_id
_entity_poly.type
_entity_poly.pdbx_seq_one_letter_code
_entity_poly.pdbx_strand_id
1 'polypeptide(L)'
;MTFDGGAARRFRSRDADDDPWRGDERHRVMAEALNRYGLWDHLSAELRESAMTETATGCHPLHFDLYFEQVEFSADGEGLAEGGVERFLRELAPALVRYGVVLEVETVRDVDDYTVSINGIRCVVLRPADWESESPWALATVRPLTVVNRLLAAAGRSALRAHTLYTGGNDGLVLLMDPRAAEAMRASGLFPEDEVPAPADGTVSAS
;
A
#
# COMPACT_ATOMS: atom_id res chain seq x y z
N MET A 1 70.27 -28.94 -13.57
CA MET A 1 69.09 -28.11 -13.89
C MET A 1 67.86 -28.94 -13.62
N THR A 2 67.33 -28.83 -12.41
CA THR A 2 66.11 -29.50 -11.94
C THR A 2 65.04 -28.42 -11.81
N PHE A 3 63.96 -28.55 -12.58
CA PHE A 3 62.81 -27.64 -12.48
C PHE A 3 61.93 -28.11 -11.32
N ASP A 4 61.83 -27.22 -10.34
CA ASP A 4 61.02 -27.37 -9.15
C ASP A 4 59.53 -27.16 -9.48
N GLY A 5 58.70 -28.02 -8.91
CA GLY A 5 57.26 -28.04 -9.11
C GLY A 5 56.54 -27.38 -7.96
N GLY A 6 55.36 -26.84 -8.26
CA GLY A 6 54.31 -26.68 -7.26
C GLY A 6 53.98 -25.24 -6.90
N ALA A 7 52.92 -24.72 -7.51
CA ALA A 7 51.94 -23.88 -6.82
C ALA A 7 50.62 -23.93 -7.59
N ALA A 8 49.89 -25.04 -7.45
CA ALA A 8 48.47 -25.07 -7.79
C ALA A 8 47.74 -24.15 -6.79
N ARG A 9 47.53 -22.89 -7.19
CA ARG A 9 46.61 -21.99 -6.50
C ARG A 9 45.23 -22.65 -6.48
N ARG A 10 44.83 -23.17 -5.33
CA ARG A 10 43.44 -23.51 -5.04
C ARG A 10 42.63 -22.22 -5.17
N PHE A 11 41.95 -22.04 -6.30
CA PHE A 11 40.80 -21.17 -6.39
C PHE A 11 39.80 -21.68 -5.36
N ARG A 12 39.65 -20.97 -4.24
CA ARG A 12 38.44 -21.09 -3.43
C ARG A 12 37.34 -20.52 -4.31
N SER A 13 36.47 -21.39 -4.79
CA SER A 13 35.15 -21.00 -5.27
C SER A 13 34.56 -20.10 -4.19
N ARG A 14 34.28 -18.85 -4.56
CA ARG A 14 33.48 -17.97 -3.72
C ARG A 14 32.11 -18.65 -3.66
N ASP A 15 31.74 -19.15 -2.48
CA ASP A 15 30.50 -19.89 -2.29
C ASP A 15 29.33 -19.02 -2.78
N ALA A 16 28.36 -19.65 -3.43
CA ALA A 16 27.16 -18.99 -3.97
C ALA A 16 26.24 -18.38 -2.88
N ASP A 17 26.67 -18.45 -1.62
CA ASP A 17 26.01 -17.88 -0.44
C ASP A 17 26.42 -16.41 -0.17
N ASP A 18 27.40 -15.87 -0.90
CA ASP A 18 27.88 -14.48 -0.78
C ASP A 18 27.26 -13.52 -1.82
N ASP A 19 26.05 -13.79 -2.30
CA ASP A 19 25.31 -12.81 -3.11
C ASP A 19 24.57 -11.84 -2.17
N PRO A 20 25.04 -10.58 -2.02
CA PRO A 20 24.39 -9.59 -1.17
C PRO A 20 22.98 -9.22 -1.66
N TRP A 21 22.60 -9.65 -2.86
CA TRP A 21 21.28 -9.46 -3.46
C TRP A 21 20.37 -10.68 -3.29
N ARG A 22 20.72 -11.65 -2.43
CA ARG A 22 19.89 -12.82 -2.15
C ARG A 22 19.04 -12.57 -0.91
N GLY A 23 17.73 -12.45 -1.11
CA GLY A 23 16.74 -12.40 -0.04
C GLY A 23 16.93 -13.55 0.96
N ASP A 24 16.76 -13.23 2.24
CA ASP A 24 16.80 -14.21 3.31
C ASP A 24 15.46 -14.94 3.49
N GLU A 25 15.37 -15.84 4.46
CA GLU A 25 14.15 -16.60 4.75
C GLU A 25 12.94 -15.67 5.04
N ARG A 26 13.17 -14.46 5.57
CA ARG A 26 12.08 -13.52 5.86
C ARG A 26 11.44 -13.01 4.57
N HIS A 27 12.25 -12.73 3.54
CA HIS A 27 11.75 -12.34 2.22
C HIS A 27 10.91 -13.44 1.59
N ARG A 28 11.38 -14.69 1.64
CA ARG A 28 10.65 -15.85 1.11
C ARG A 28 9.31 -16.05 1.81
N VAL A 29 9.29 -16.04 3.15
CA VAL A 29 8.07 -16.19 3.96
C VAL A 29 7.09 -15.05 3.69
N MET A 30 7.58 -13.82 3.59
CA MET A 30 6.76 -12.66 3.26
C MET A 30 6.17 -12.79 1.86
N ALA A 31 6.97 -13.11 0.84
CA ALA A 31 6.49 -13.28 -0.53
C ALA A 31 5.38 -14.34 -0.62
N GLU A 32 5.55 -15.48 0.05
CA GLU A 32 4.51 -16.52 0.14
C GLU A 32 3.24 -16.02 0.83
N ALA A 33 3.36 -15.22 1.88
CA ALA A 33 2.22 -14.62 2.58
C ALA A 33 1.48 -13.61 1.70
N LEU A 34 2.20 -12.69 1.04
CA LEU A 34 1.63 -11.71 0.12
C LEU A 34 0.89 -12.37 -1.05
N ASN A 35 1.48 -13.42 -1.62
CA ASN A 35 0.86 -14.23 -2.64
C ASN A 35 -0.44 -14.90 -2.15
N ARG A 36 -0.41 -15.46 -0.93
CA ARG A 36 -1.58 -16.10 -0.30
C ARG A 36 -2.70 -15.11 -0.01
N TYR A 37 -2.37 -13.87 0.33
CA TYR A 37 -3.33 -12.81 0.62
C TYR A 37 -3.71 -11.98 -0.59
N GLY A 38 -3.33 -12.42 -1.79
CA GLY A 38 -3.88 -11.93 -3.05
C GLY A 38 -3.33 -10.59 -3.52
N LEU A 39 -2.16 -10.15 -3.02
CA LEU A 39 -1.53 -8.90 -3.48
C LEU A 39 -1.39 -8.86 -5.02
N TRP A 40 -1.06 -10.00 -5.62
CA TRP A 40 -0.80 -10.16 -7.06
C TRP A 40 -1.94 -10.84 -7.84
N ASP A 41 -3.14 -10.99 -7.27
CA ASP A 41 -4.24 -11.73 -7.93
C ASP A 41 -4.78 -11.03 -9.19
N HIS A 42 -4.50 -9.73 -9.34
CA HIS A 42 -4.87 -8.95 -10.52
C HIS A 42 -3.85 -9.07 -11.68
N LEU A 43 -2.67 -9.64 -11.42
CA LEU A 43 -1.60 -9.82 -12.41
C LEU A 43 -1.81 -11.11 -13.22
N SER A 44 -1.16 -11.19 -14.40
CA SER A 44 -1.04 -12.45 -15.12
C SER A 44 -0.21 -13.46 -14.31
N ALA A 45 -0.35 -14.76 -14.61
CA ALA A 45 0.41 -15.81 -13.91
C ALA A 45 1.94 -15.59 -13.99
N GLU A 46 2.43 -15.15 -15.15
CA GLU A 46 3.86 -14.85 -15.37
C GLU A 46 4.33 -13.65 -14.54
N LEU A 47 3.59 -12.53 -14.56
CA LEU A 47 3.94 -11.36 -13.77
C LEU A 47 3.84 -11.62 -12.27
N ARG A 48 2.86 -12.41 -11.84
CA ARG A 48 2.72 -12.86 -10.45
C ARG A 48 3.91 -13.70 -10.00
N GLU A 49 4.36 -14.65 -10.83
CA GLU A 49 5.53 -15.47 -10.53
C GLU A 49 6.81 -14.63 -10.47
N SER A 50 6.97 -13.66 -11.38
CA SER A 50 8.09 -12.71 -11.36
C SER A 50 8.09 -11.89 -10.08
N ALA A 51 6.98 -11.22 -9.75
CA ALA A 51 6.86 -10.38 -8.56
C ALA A 51 7.10 -11.18 -7.25
N MET A 52 6.58 -12.41 -7.17
CA MET A 52 6.83 -13.30 -6.05
C MET A 52 8.30 -13.68 -5.94
N THR A 53 8.95 -14.00 -7.07
CA THR A 53 10.37 -14.36 -7.11
C THR A 53 11.24 -13.18 -6.71
N GLU A 54 11.01 -12.00 -7.30
CA GLU A 54 11.73 -10.77 -6.99
C GLU A 54 11.63 -10.42 -5.50
N THR A 55 10.42 -10.44 -4.95
CA THR A 55 10.18 -10.22 -3.51
C THR A 55 10.93 -11.26 -2.67
N ALA A 56 10.86 -12.54 -3.02
CA ALA A 56 11.56 -13.61 -2.31
C ALA A 56 13.09 -13.47 -2.38
N THR A 57 13.61 -12.80 -3.42
CA THR A 57 15.03 -12.52 -3.61
C THR A 57 15.50 -11.18 -3.04
N GLY A 58 14.66 -10.39 -2.36
CA GLY A 58 15.13 -9.16 -1.72
C GLY A 58 14.50 -7.86 -2.23
N CYS A 59 13.67 -7.91 -3.27
CA CYS A 59 13.04 -6.72 -3.81
C CYS A 59 11.86 -6.27 -2.94
N HIS A 60 11.57 -4.96 -2.99
CA HIS A 60 10.39 -4.40 -2.33
C HIS A 60 9.11 -4.94 -2.98
N PRO A 61 8.13 -5.45 -2.21
CA PRO A 61 6.96 -6.11 -2.77
C PRO A 61 5.98 -5.14 -3.45
N LEU A 62 6.07 -3.84 -3.16
CA LEU A 62 5.22 -2.83 -3.79
C LEU A 62 5.85 -2.30 -5.08
N HIS A 63 5.57 -2.98 -6.19
CA HIS A 63 5.97 -2.58 -7.53
C HIS A 63 4.90 -1.69 -8.16
N PHE A 64 4.97 -0.37 -7.92
CA PHE A 64 3.93 0.59 -8.30
C PHE A 64 3.60 0.59 -9.81
N ASP A 65 4.59 0.35 -10.67
CA ASP A 65 4.38 0.20 -12.13
C ASP A 65 3.41 -0.92 -12.51
N LEU A 66 3.26 -1.95 -11.66
CA LEU A 66 2.36 -3.09 -11.89
C LEU A 66 0.96 -2.86 -11.30
N TYR A 67 0.79 -1.88 -10.42
CA TYR A 67 -0.36 -1.75 -9.52
C TYR A 67 -1.28 -0.56 -9.82
N PHE A 68 -0.74 0.43 -10.54
CA PHE A 68 -1.39 1.69 -10.82
C PHE A 68 -2.81 1.53 -11.35
N GLU A 69 -3.75 2.29 -10.79
CA GLU A 69 -5.21 2.32 -11.10
C GLU A 69 -5.98 1.01 -10.83
N GLN A 70 -5.32 -0.04 -10.36
CA GLN A 70 -5.99 -1.30 -10.03
C GLN A 70 -6.02 -1.57 -8.53
N VAL A 71 -4.87 -1.43 -7.88
CA VAL A 71 -4.73 -1.63 -6.44
C VAL A 71 -3.99 -0.48 -5.78
N GLU A 72 -3.37 0.42 -6.54
CA GLU A 72 -2.65 1.60 -6.06
C GLU A 72 -3.21 2.88 -6.69
N PHE A 73 -3.38 3.91 -5.87
CA PHE A 73 -3.92 5.22 -6.25
C PHE A 73 -3.11 6.32 -5.58
N SER A 74 -2.75 7.35 -6.35
CA SER A 74 -2.13 8.56 -5.79
C SER A 74 -3.16 9.32 -4.95
N ALA A 75 -2.73 9.72 -3.76
CA ALA A 75 -3.54 10.37 -2.73
C ALA A 75 -2.75 11.55 -2.13
N ASP A 76 -2.43 12.51 -2.99
CA ASP A 76 -1.83 13.79 -2.62
C ASP A 76 -2.61 14.45 -1.48
N GLY A 77 -2.01 14.45 -0.28
CA GLY A 77 -2.64 14.92 0.94
C GLY A 77 -3.09 16.38 0.87
N GLU A 78 -2.28 17.24 0.22
CA GLU A 78 -2.61 18.65 0.00
C GLU A 78 -3.83 18.77 -0.90
N GLY A 79 -3.78 18.13 -2.08
CA GLY A 79 -4.90 18.10 -3.00
C GLY A 79 -6.19 17.55 -2.37
N LEU A 80 -6.10 16.53 -1.50
CA LEU A 80 -7.25 16.00 -0.78
C LEU A 80 -7.80 17.00 0.24
N ALA A 81 -6.95 17.68 1.01
CA ALA A 81 -7.38 18.68 1.99
C ALA A 81 -8.05 19.90 1.34
N GLU A 82 -7.64 20.29 0.13
CA GLU A 82 -8.12 21.47 -0.58
C GLU A 82 -9.39 21.24 -1.44
N GLY A 83 -10.07 20.10 -1.28
CA GLY A 83 -11.31 19.82 -2.01
C GLY A 83 -11.25 18.63 -2.97
N GLY A 84 -10.10 17.94 -3.05
CA GLY A 84 -9.87 16.86 -4.02
C GLY A 84 -10.54 15.53 -3.72
N VAL A 85 -11.16 15.33 -2.55
CA VAL A 85 -11.70 14.02 -2.12
C VAL A 85 -12.74 13.47 -3.10
N GLU A 86 -13.66 14.30 -3.61
CA GLU A 86 -14.69 13.83 -4.56
C GLU A 86 -14.07 13.29 -5.85
N ARG A 87 -13.07 13.99 -6.41
CA ARG A 87 -12.35 13.54 -7.60
C ARG A 87 -11.60 12.24 -7.32
N PHE A 88 -10.84 12.21 -6.24
CA PHE A 88 -10.06 11.03 -5.85
C PHE A 88 -10.93 9.79 -5.63
N LEU A 89 -12.07 9.91 -4.94
CA LEU A 89 -12.97 8.76 -4.73
C LEU A 89 -13.63 8.29 -6.04
N ARG A 90 -13.83 9.18 -7.02
CA ARG A 90 -14.29 8.78 -8.36
C ARG A 90 -13.23 8.01 -9.14
N GLU A 91 -11.97 8.34 -8.97
CA GLU A 91 -10.85 7.59 -9.55
C GLU A 91 -10.72 6.20 -8.91
N LEU A 92 -10.98 6.09 -7.61
CA LEU A 92 -10.99 4.82 -6.87
C LEU A 92 -12.20 3.92 -7.22
N ALA A 93 -13.34 4.52 -7.58
CA ALA A 93 -14.62 3.82 -7.73
C ALA A 93 -14.61 2.61 -8.68
N PRO A 94 -13.99 2.65 -9.89
CA PRO A 94 -13.95 1.50 -10.80
C PRO A 94 -13.31 0.25 -10.19
N ALA A 95 -12.27 0.40 -9.37
CA ALA A 95 -11.63 -0.73 -8.70
C ALA A 95 -12.52 -1.34 -7.61
N LEU A 96 -13.27 -0.52 -6.89
CA LEU A 96 -14.17 -0.96 -5.81
C LEU A 96 -15.37 -1.79 -6.31
N VAL A 97 -15.80 -1.59 -7.57
CA VAL A 97 -16.88 -2.38 -8.18
C VAL A 97 -16.55 -3.88 -8.18
N ARG A 98 -15.28 -4.24 -8.40
CA ARG A 98 -14.80 -5.64 -8.36
C ARG A 98 -15.07 -6.28 -6.99
N TYR A 99 -15.11 -5.47 -5.94
CA TYR A 99 -15.33 -5.89 -4.55
C TYR A 99 -16.75 -5.64 -4.06
N GLY A 100 -17.68 -5.33 -4.98
CA GLY A 100 -19.10 -5.19 -4.68
C GLY A 100 -19.52 -3.84 -4.11
N VAL A 101 -18.67 -2.82 -4.20
CA VAL A 101 -18.97 -1.45 -3.77
C VAL A 101 -19.12 -0.57 -5.00
N VAL A 102 -20.29 0.05 -5.15
CA VAL A 102 -20.53 1.12 -6.12
C VAL A 102 -20.53 2.43 -5.33
N LEU A 103 -19.66 3.37 -5.70
CA LEU A 103 -19.57 4.66 -5.03
C LEU A 103 -20.41 5.73 -5.74
N GLU A 104 -21.20 6.43 -4.96
CA GLU A 104 -21.86 7.70 -5.28
C GLU A 104 -21.24 8.75 -4.36
N VAL A 105 -20.60 9.76 -4.96
CA VAL A 105 -19.86 10.79 -4.21
C VAL A 105 -20.23 12.17 -4.69
N GLU A 106 -20.54 13.04 -3.73
CA GLU A 106 -20.82 14.46 -3.93
C GLU A 106 -20.17 15.30 -2.82
N THR A 107 -19.57 16.43 -3.17
CA THR A 107 -19.19 17.46 -2.20
C THR A 107 -20.43 18.18 -1.72
N VAL A 108 -20.61 18.24 -0.40
CA VAL A 108 -21.76 18.90 0.20
C VAL A 108 -21.37 20.32 0.58
N ARG A 109 -22.17 21.30 0.14
CA ARG A 109 -22.01 22.68 0.60
C ARG A 109 -22.39 22.76 2.07
N ASP A 110 -21.38 22.96 2.90
CA ASP A 110 -21.50 23.37 4.29
C ASP A 110 -20.81 24.73 4.43
N VAL A 111 -21.26 25.54 5.40
CA VAL A 111 -20.78 26.93 5.56
C VAL A 111 -19.35 26.94 6.09
N ASP A 112 -19.03 26.01 6.99
CA ASP A 112 -17.76 26.02 7.72
C ASP A 112 -16.92 24.74 7.50
N ASP A 113 -17.56 23.59 7.26
CA ASP A 113 -16.89 22.29 7.16
C ASP A 113 -16.65 21.86 5.70
N TYR A 114 -15.48 21.31 5.40
CA TYR A 114 -15.30 20.57 4.16
C TYR A 114 -15.94 19.18 4.31
N THR A 115 -17.07 18.97 3.63
CA THR A 115 -17.86 17.73 3.74
C THR A 115 -18.08 17.07 2.38
N VAL A 116 -18.02 15.75 2.35
CA VAL A 116 -18.46 14.92 1.23
C VAL A 116 -19.56 13.95 1.68
N SER A 117 -20.47 13.60 0.79
CA SER A 117 -21.45 12.52 0.97
C SER A 117 -20.98 11.33 0.13
N ILE A 118 -20.87 10.15 0.76
CA ILE A 118 -20.41 8.90 0.14
C ILE A 118 -21.53 7.88 0.34
N ASN A 119 -22.23 7.52 -0.74
CA ASN A 119 -23.43 6.67 -0.70
C ASN A 119 -24.48 7.18 0.32
N GLY A 120 -24.67 8.50 0.40
CA GLY A 120 -25.56 9.14 1.37
C GLY A 120 -25.00 9.25 2.79
N ILE A 121 -23.81 8.73 3.07
CA ILE A 121 -23.14 8.89 4.37
C ILE A 121 -22.39 10.22 4.36
N ARG A 122 -22.80 11.13 5.24
CA ARG A 122 -22.10 12.41 5.45
C ARG A 122 -20.75 12.17 6.13
N CYS A 123 -19.67 12.57 5.46
CA CYS A 123 -18.30 12.51 5.95
C CYS A 123 -17.73 13.94 6.03
N VAL A 124 -17.53 14.44 7.26
CA VAL A 124 -16.76 15.67 7.47
C VAL A 124 -15.29 15.36 7.24
N VAL A 125 -14.75 15.87 6.14
CA VAL A 125 -13.34 15.67 5.76
C VAL A 125 -12.47 16.54 6.65
N LEU A 126 -12.74 17.85 6.70
CA LEU A 126 -12.04 18.80 7.56
C LEU A 126 -13.02 19.81 8.18
N ARG A 127 -12.75 20.17 9.42
CA ARG A 127 -13.33 21.30 10.14
C ARG A 127 -12.32 22.44 10.20
N PRO A 128 -12.75 23.69 10.43
CA PRO A 128 -11.82 24.80 10.66
C PRO A 128 -10.75 24.51 11.72
N ALA A 129 -11.12 23.84 12.81
CA ALA A 129 -10.19 23.48 13.88
C ALA A 129 -9.17 22.38 13.49
N ASP A 130 -9.42 21.58 12.45
CA ASP A 130 -8.48 20.54 12.02
C ASP A 130 -7.24 21.16 11.35
N TRP A 131 -7.33 22.39 10.84
CA TRP A 131 -6.18 23.12 10.29
C TRP A 131 -5.14 23.51 11.37
N GLU A 132 -5.54 23.50 12.64
CA GLU A 132 -4.63 23.71 13.77
C GLU A 132 -4.00 22.40 14.27
N SER A 133 -4.41 21.25 13.71
CA SER A 133 -3.84 19.94 14.07
C SER A 133 -2.48 19.70 13.42
N GLU A 134 -1.76 18.69 13.92
CA GLU A 134 -0.42 18.34 13.41
C GLU A 134 -0.44 17.87 11.94
N SER A 135 -1.57 17.36 11.42
CA SER A 135 -1.67 16.94 10.01
C SER A 135 -3.11 16.96 9.48
N PRO A 136 -3.63 18.14 9.05
CA PRO A 136 -4.92 18.22 8.35
C PRO A 136 -4.93 17.37 7.06
N TRP A 137 -3.80 17.27 6.37
CA TRP A 137 -3.66 16.46 5.16
C TRP A 137 -3.91 14.98 5.43
N ALA A 138 -3.34 14.41 6.50
CA ALA A 138 -3.59 13.02 6.85
C ALA A 138 -5.07 12.78 7.23
N LEU A 139 -5.71 13.73 7.91
CA LEU A 139 -7.14 13.65 8.22
C LEU A 139 -8.00 13.63 6.95
N ALA A 140 -7.66 14.48 5.97
CA ALA A 140 -8.35 14.55 4.70
C ALA A 140 -8.21 13.26 3.87
N THR A 141 -7.08 12.56 3.99
CA THR A 141 -6.88 11.24 3.39
C THR A 141 -7.67 10.16 4.14
N VAL A 142 -7.53 10.06 5.46
CA VAL A 142 -7.99 8.89 6.23
C VAL A 142 -9.50 8.87 6.46
N ARG A 143 -10.13 10.02 6.73
CA ARG A 143 -11.57 10.07 7.05
C ARG A 143 -12.47 9.54 5.92
N PRO A 144 -12.33 9.98 4.64
CA PRO A 144 -13.13 9.40 3.55
C PRO A 144 -12.81 7.91 3.31
N LEU A 145 -11.54 7.50 3.40
CA LEU A 145 -11.15 6.10 3.25
C LEU A 145 -11.71 5.21 4.38
N THR A 146 -11.88 5.74 5.59
CA THR A 146 -12.56 5.04 6.68
C THR A 146 -14.01 4.71 6.30
N VAL A 147 -14.71 5.60 5.59
CA VAL A 147 -16.06 5.32 5.06
C VAL A 147 -16.00 4.25 3.98
N VAL A 148 -15.04 4.33 3.05
CA VAL A 148 -14.81 3.31 2.02
C VAL A 148 -14.56 1.93 2.65
N ASN A 149 -13.74 1.86 3.70
CA ASN A 149 -13.45 0.62 4.43
C ASN A 149 -14.68 0.02 5.09
N ARG A 150 -15.59 0.84 5.62
CA ARG A 150 -16.89 0.37 6.14
C ARG A 150 -17.77 -0.19 5.03
N LEU A 151 -17.79 0.44 3.86
CA LEU A 151 -18.55 -0.04 2.69
C LEU A 151 -17.98 -1.37 2.17
N LEU A 152 -16.65 -1.49 2.05
CA LEU A 152 -15.98 -2.74 1.69
C LEU A 152 -16.28 -3.86 2.68
N ALA A 153 -16.24 -3.56 3.98
CA ALA A 153 -16.60 -4.52 5.02
C ALA A 153 -18.07 -4.97 4.91
N ALA A 154 -18.99 -4.03 4.69
CA ALA A 154 -20.41 -4.31 4.55
C ALA A 154 -20.73 -5.12 3.28
N ALA A 155 -20.01 -4.90 2.18
CA ALA A 155 -20.17 -5.67 0.96
C ALA A 155 -19.77 -7.15 1.13
N GLY A 156 -18.82 -7.45 2.03
CA GLY A 156 -18.48 -8.81 2.45
C GLY A 156 -17.90 -9.71 1.35
N ARG A 157 -17.61 -9.18 0.15
CA ARG A 157 -17.08 -9.96 -0.98
C ARG A 157 -15.58 -10.22 -0.89
N SER A 158 -14.87 -9.43 -0.09
CA SER A 158 -13.42 -9.49 0.03
C SER A 158 -12.94 -8.99 1.40
N ALA A 159 -11.78 -9.48 1.80
CA ALA A 159 -11.05 -9.00 2.98
C ALA A 159 -10.29 -7.68 2.72
N LEU A 160 -10.20 -7.24 1.45
CA LEU A 160 -9.48 -6.02 1.06
C LEU A 160 -9.99 -4.77 1.79
N ARG A 161 -9.05 -3.93 2.20
CA ARG A 161 -9.29 -2.61 2.77
C ARG A 161 -8.37 -1.61 2.07
N ALA A 162 -8.75 -0.34 2.11
CA ALA A 162 -7.88 0.77 1.81
C ALA A 162 -6.85 0.92 2.95
N HIS A 163 -5.59 0.82 2.56
CA HIS A 163 -4.42 1.16 3.35
C HIS A 163 -3.77 2.42 2.75
N THR A 164 -2.99 3.14 3.55
CA THR A 164 -2.24 4.32 3.11
C THR A 164 -0.74 4.09 3.28
N LEU A 165 0.04 4.68 2.38
CA LEU A 165 1.49 4.84 2.49
C LEU A 165 1.79 6.33 2.32
N TYR A 166 2.74 6.87 3.10
CA TYR A 166 3.05 8.32 3.11
C TYR A 166 1.82 9.22 3.32
N THR A 167 0.94 8.81 4.24
CA THR A 167 -0.37 9.44 4.51
C THR A 167 -0.25 10.95 4.73
N GLY A 168 -0.99 11.74 3.94
CA GLY A 168 -1.00 13.20 4.05
C GLY A 168 0.19 13.89 3.37
N GLY A 169 1.16 13.15 2.83
CA GLY A 169 2.21 13.71 1.99
C GLY A 169 1.74 13.94 0.55
N ASN A 170 2.51 14.71 -0.21
CA ASN A 170 2.23 15.00 -1.62
C ASN A 170 2.33 13.74 -2.50
N ASP A 171 3.18 12.79 -2.09
CA ASP A 171 3.36 11.48 -2.73
C ASP A 171 2.59 10.38 -1.98
N GLY A 172 1.53 10.75 -1.25
CA GLY A 172 0.67 9.81 -0.54
C GLY A 172 0.07 8.78 -1.48
N LEU A 173 -0.02 7.53 -1.03
CA LEU A 173 -0.62 6.43 -1.79
C LEU A 173 -1.76 5.79 -1.01
N VAL A 174 -2.74 5.29 -1.75
CA VAL A 174 -3.79 4.41 -1.26
C VAL A 174 -3.68 3.06 -1.94
N LEU A 175 -3.65 2.01 -1.12
CA LEU A 175 -3.52 0.62 -1.55
C LEU A 175 -4.78 -0.17 -1.17
N LEU A 176 -5.41 -0.82 -2.14
CA LEU A 176 -6.46 -1.81 -1.91
C LEU A 176 -5.81 -3.17 -1.68
N MET A 177 -5.60 -3.53 -0.42
CA MET A 177 -4.90 -4.77 -0.05
C MET A 177 -5.56 -5.48 1.14
N ASP A 178 -5.27 -6.76 1.31
CA ASP A 178 -5.74 -7.52 2.47
C ASP A 178 -4.95 -7.04 3.70
N PRO A 179 -5.60 -6.71 4.83
CA PRO A 179 -4.89 -6.27 6.03
C PRO A 179 -3.80 -7.24 6.50
N ARG A 180 -3.97 -8.54 6.23
CA ARG A 180 -2.99 -9.58 6.56
C ARG A 180 -1.74 -9.51 5.70
N ALA A 181 -1.82 -8.94 4.49
CA ALA A 181 -0.65 -8.68 3.65
C ALA A 181 0.21 -7.56 4.24
N ALA A 182 -0.41 -6.46 4.69
CA ALA A 182 0.29 -5.37 5.36
C ALA A 182 0.93 -5.84 6.68
N GLU A 183 0.21 -6.68 7.43
CA GLU A 183 0.76 -7.28 8.65
C GLU A 183 1.92 -8.25 8.37
N ALA A 184 1.87 -9.01 7.27
CA ALA A 184 2.99 -9.86 6.86
C ALA A 184 4.24 -9.03 6.51
N MET A 185 4.08 -7.87 5.84
CA MET A 185 5.18 -6.93 5.61
C MET A 185 5.75 -6.43 6.94
N ARG A 186 4.89 -5.97 7.86
CA ARG A 186 5.32 -5.51 9.19
C ARG A 186 6.08 -6.58 9.98
N ALA A 187 5.51 -7.78 10.07
CA ALA A 187 6.07 -8.91 10.80
C ALA A 187 7.40 -9.43 10.23
N SER A 188 7.70 -9.12 8.96
CA SER A 188 8.99 -9.47 8.35
C SER A 188 10.16 -8.70 8.97
N GLY A 189 9.92 -7.49 9.49
CA GLY A 189 10.97 -6.58 9.97
C GLY A 189 12.00 -6.23 8.89
N LEU A 190 11.62 -6.29 7.62
CA LEU A 190 12.48 -5.97 6.47
C LEU A 190 12.42 -4.50 6.06
N PHE A 191 11.31 -3.84 6.37
CA PHE A 191 11.04 -2.45 5.98
C PHE A 191 10.87 -1.57 7.21
N PRO A 192 11.27 -0.28 7.12
CA PRO A 192 10.92 0.69 8.14
C PRO A 192 9.40 0.89 8.22
N GLU A 193 8.91 1.43 9.34
CA GLU A 193 7.46 1.52 9.60
C GLU A 193 6.71 2.40 8.58
N ASP A 194 7.38 3.43 8.06
CA ASP A 194 6.87 4.36 7.05
C ASP A 194 6.83 3.78 5.63
N GLU A 195 7.51 2.66 5.38
CA GLU A 195 7.44 1.88 4.13
C GLU A 195 6.40 0.74 4.19
N VAL A 196 5.72 0.56 5.33
CA VAL A 196 4.67 -0.46 5.49
C VAL A 196 3.28 0.19 5.43
N PRO A 197 2.38 -0.25 4.53
CA PRO A 197 1.03 0.30 4.45
C PRO A 197 0.26 0.21 5.79
N ALA A 198 -0.30 1.33 6.22
CA ALA A 198 -1.12 1.44 7.41
C ALA A 198 -2.61 1.38 7.06
N PRO A 199 -3.49 0.79 7.88
CA PRO A 199 -4.92 0.83 7.62
C PRO A 199 -5.44 2.28 7.66
N ALA A 200 -6.37 2.61 6.75
CA ALA A 200 -7.07 3.88 6.79
C ALA A 200 -8.29 3.77 7.75
N ASP A 201 -8.04 3.66 9.05
CA ASP A 201 -9.06 3.38 10.07
C ASP A 201 -9.23 4.50 11.13
N GLY A 202 -8.69 5.68 10.88
CA GLY A 202 -8.92 6.88 11.70
C GLY A 202 -8.07 6.96 12.96
N THR A 203 -7.27 5.93 13.25
CA THR A 203 -6.15 6.02 14.20
C THR A 203 -4.96 6.62 13.47
N VAL A 204 -4.80 7.94 13.56
CA VAL A 204 -3.57 8.60 13.12
C VAL A 204 -2.49 8.22 14.12
N SER A 205 -1.58 7.32 13.74
CA SER A 205 -0.30 7.20 14.44
C SER A 205 0.46 8.50 14.21
N ALA A 206 0.79 9.21 15.27
CA ALA A 206 1.69 10.36 15.20
C ALA A 206 3.07 9.84 14.77
N SER A 207 3.46 10.14 13.53
CA SER A 207 4.81 9.92 13.01
C SER A 207 5.76 11.00 13.53
#